data_AF-A0A0F9DYW5-F1
#
_entry.id   AF-A0A0F9DYW5-F1
#
_cell.length_a   1.000
_cell.length_b   1.000
_cell.length_c   1.000
_cell.angle_alpha   90.00
_cell.angle_beta   90.00
_cell.angle_gamma   90.00
#
_symmetry.space_group_name_H-M   'P 1'
#
loop_
_entity.id
_entity.type
_entity.pdbx_description
1 polymer ?
#
loop_
_entity_poly.entity_id
_entity_poly.type
_entity_poly.pdbx_seq_one_letter_code
_entity_poly.pdbx_strand_id
1 'polypeptide(L)'
;CITSHDKRWDPSQRTIPDWLEQDNIEHDLRKKVVSILEPISDKCVGLLYGNHEDSFRKATNNNIHKNICEDLGVDNLGYSCFIHFIFRRWGNQRGTSHMIKGHFTHGTGGARTESGKINYLVRTMSAFDANIYGYAHTHSMQVYSPETLSTSDSLKIRAKGKIGALTGCWFRTYTQGNIASYGEMKAYAPTRIGCPVFEICPDKGTIEAITPPIEY
;
A
#
# COMPACT_ATOMS: atom_id res chain seq x y z
N CYS A 1 14.04 -1.23 -2.84
CA CYS A 1 15.25 -1.62 -3.60
C CYS A 1 16.12 -2.61 -2.78
N ILE A 2 16.80 -3.58 -3.42
CA ILE A 2 17.71 -4.55 -2.79
C ILE A 2 19.14 -4.14 -3.18
N THR A 3 20.00 -3.82 -2.22
CA THR A 3 21.41 -3.45 -2.47
C THR A 3 22.33 -4.66 -2.33
N SER A 4 23.59 -4.54 -2.78
CA SER A 4 24.63 -5.56 -2.58
C SER A 4 24.89 -5.95 -1.11
N HIS A 5 24.42 -5.14 -0.17
CA HIS A 5 24.57 -5.35 1.28
C HIS A 5 23.32 -5.99 1.90
N ASP A 6 22.23 -6.15 1.16
CA ASP A 6 21.03 -6.83 1.64
C ASP A 6 21.25 -8.33 1.65
N LYS A 7 20.84 -9.03 2.73
CA LYS A 7 20.97 -10.50 2.83
C LYS A 7 20.25 -11.29 1.74
N ARG A 8 19.36 -10.64 0.98
CA ARG A 8 18.64 -11.22 -0.17
C ARG A 8 19.35 -10.96 -1.50
N TRP A 9 20.41 -10.16 -1.50
CA TRP A 9 21.27 -9.98 -2.66
C TRP A 9 22.09 -11.24 -2.87
N ASP A 10 22.06 -11.73 -4.09
CA ASP A 10 22.90 -12.83 -4.51
C ASP A 10 23.51 -12.46 -5.88
N PRO A 11 24.83 -12.14 -5.90
CA PRO A 11 25.52 -11.67 -7.10
C PRO A 11 25.68 -12.77 -8.17
N SER A 12 25.38 -14.04 -7.84
CA SER A 12 25.46 -15.16 -8.77
C SER A 12 24.17 -15.39 -9.57
N GLN A 13 23.10 -14.64 -9.27
CA GLN A 13 21.76 -15.01 -9.76
C GLN A 13 21.39 -14.43 -11.12
N ARG A 14 20.77 -15.31 -11.92
CA ARG A 14 19.86 -14.99 -13.04
C ARG A 14 18.56 -14.28 -12.58
N THR A 15 18.52 -13.64 -11.41
CA THR A 15 17.34 -12.94 -10.87
C THR A 15 17.34 -11.44 -11.18
N ILE A 16 18.48 -10.90 -11.61
CA ILE A 16 18.52 -9.59 -12.27
C ILE A 16 17.96 -9.80 -13.68
N PRO A 17 16.79 -9.25 -14.01
CA PRO A 17 16.24 -9.37 -15.36
C PRO A 17 17.19 -8.78 -16.39
N ASP A 18 17.21 -9.34 -17.60
CA ASP A 18 18.14 -8.95 -18.68
C ASP A 18 18.06 -7.46 -19.08
N TRP A 19 16.97 -6.77 -18.73
CA TRP A 19 16.79 -5.34 -18.98
C TRP A 19 17.44 -4.44 -17.93
N LEU A 20 18.00 -4.99 -16.84
CA LEU A 20 18.72 -4.25 -15.81
C LEU A 20 20.24 -4.32 -16.07
N GLU A 21 20.88 -3.16 -16.14
CA GLU A 21 22.34 -3.05 -16.10
C GLU A 21 22.85 -3.31 -14.67
N GLN A 22 23.78 -4.26 -14.49
CA GLN A 22 24.21 -4.72 -13.15
C GLN A 22 24.85 -3.62 -12.29
N ASP A 23 25.48 -2.63 -12.91
CA ASP A 23 26.09 -1.47 -12.26
C ASP A 23 25.18 -0.23 -12.21
N ASN A 24 23.95 -0.31 -12.76
CA ASN A 24 23.00 0.80 -12.86
C ASN A 24 21.55 0.40 -12.47
N ILE A 25 21.42 -0.67 -11.69
CA ILE A 25 20.14 -1.30 -11.31
C ILE A 25 19.11 -0.29 -10.78
N GLU A 26 19.53 0.66 -9.95
CA GLU A 26 18.61 1.64 -9.37
C GLU A 26 17.93 2.49 -10.44
N HIS A 27 18.72 3.01 -11.39
CA HIS A 27 18.23 3.90 -12.43
C HIS A 27 17.24 3.18 -13.35
N ASP A 28 17.56 1.94 -13.73
CA ASP A 28 16.68 1.15 -14.58
C ASP A 28 15.40 0.75 -13.84
N LEU A 29 15.48 0.37 -12.55
CA LEU A 29 14.31 0.13 -11.71
C LEU A 29 13.42 1.38 -11.62
N ARG A 30 14.01 2.56 -11.38
CA ARG A 30 13.29 3.84 -11.35
C ARG A 30 12.57 4.08 -12.66
N LYS A 31 13.28 4.03 -13.79
CA LYS A 31 12.69 4.19 -15.13
C LYS A 31 11.54 3.22 -15.38
N LYS A 32 11.71 1.95 -14.98
CA LYS A 32 10.67 0.94 -15.15
C LYS A 32 9.43 1.27 -14.34
N VAL A 33 9.59 1.62 -13.06
CA VAL A 33 8.45 2.01 -12.20
C VAL A 33 7.74 3.24 -12.76
N VAL A 34 8.49 4.27 -13.16
CA VAL A 34 7.93 5.47 -13.78
C VAL A 34 7.13 5.10 -15.04
N SER A 35 7.69 4.29 -15.94
CA SER A 35 6.98 3.88 -17.18
C SER A 35 5.67 3.12 -16.93
N ILE A 36 5.56 2.40 -15.81
CA ILE A 36 4.36 1.64 -15.44
C ILE A 36 3.29 2.57 -14.86
N LEU A 37 3.70 3.56 -14.06
CA LEU A 37 2.79 4.43 -13.31
C LEU A 37 2.43 5.72 -14.07
N GLU A 38 3.27 6.18 -14.98
CA GLU A 38 3.06 7.41 -15.78
C GLU A 38 1.68 7.48 -16.42
N PRO A 39 1.12 6.42 -17.05
CA PRO A 39 -0.21 6.45 -17.66
C PRO A 39 -1.38 6.69 -16.69
N ILE A 40 -1.14 6.59 -15.39
CA ILE A 40 -2.14 6.80 -14.33
C ILE A 40 -1.69 7.80 -13.27
N SER A 41 -0.59 8.51 -13.51
CA SER A 41 0.04 9.43 -12.54
C SER A 41 -0.92 10.55 -12.11
N ASP A 42 -1.73 11.06 -13.03
CA ASP A 42 -2.77 12.08 -12.81
C ASP A 42 -3.90 11.59 -11.87
N LYS A 43 -4.03 10.28 -11.69
CA LYS A 43 -5.00 9.64 -10.79
C LYS A 43 -4.39 9.24 -9.44
N CYS A 44 -3.07 9.33 -9.30
CA CYS A 44 -2.38 9.01 -8.06
C CYS A 44 -2.41 10.21 -7.12
N VAL A 45 -2.96 10.04 -5.93
CA VAL A 45 -2.87 11.05 -4.86
C VAL A 45 -1.41 11.26 -4.44
N GLY A 46 -0.61 10.21 -4.47
CA GLY A 46 0.80 10.21 -4.09
C GLY A 46 1.30 8.79 -3.85
N LEU A 47 2.57 8.67 -3.48
CA LEU A 47 3.22 7.39 -3.21
C LEU A 47 3.74 7.35 -1.77
N LEU A 48 3.68 6.15 -1.16
CA LEU A 48 4.32 5.84 0.11
C LEU A 48 5.62 5.07 -0.14
N TYR A 49 6.65 5.30 0.67
CA TYR A 49 7.87 4.50 0.64
C TYR A 49 7.86 3.40 1.70
N GLY A 50 8.57 2.31 1.42
CA GLY A 50 8.69 1.20 2.35
C GLY A 50 10.07 1.08 3.00
N ASN A 51 10.20 0.04 3.82
CA ASN A 51 11.45 -0.30 4.49
C ASN A 51 12.60 -0.57 3.51
N HIS A 52 12.29 -1.00 2.28
CA HIS A 52 13.30 -1.28 1.26
C HIS A 52 13.86 -0.01 0.62
N GLU A 53 13.03 0.97 0.32
CA GLU A 53 13.44 2.28 -0.18
C GLU A 53 14.21 3.04 0.90
N ASP A 54 13.78 2.94 2.16
CA ASP A 54 14.47 3.58 3.29
C ASP A 54 15.85 2.97 3.56
N SER A 55 15.96 1.63 3.52
CA SER A 55 17.23 0.93 3.67
C SER A 55 18.19 1.28 2.52
N PHE A 56 17.68 1.35 1.30
CA PHE A 56 18.45 1.78 0.14
C PHE A 56 18.98 3.20 0.32
N ARG A 57 18.10 4.15 0.67
CA ARG A 57 18.47 5.55 0.92
C ARG A 57 19.57 5.71 1.96
N LYS A 58 19.51 4.95 3.05
CA LYS A 58 20.53 4.97 4.10
C LYS A 58 21.88 4.39 3.64
N ALA A 59 21.85 3.38 2.79
CA ALA A 59 23.04 2.70 2.29
C ALA A 59 23.76 3.49 1.18
N THR A 60 23.01 4.20 0.33
CA THR A 60 23.55 4.83 -0.89
C THR A 60 23.50 6.36 -0.87
N ASN A 61 22.89 6.97 0.15
CA ASN A 61 22.52 8.39 0.16
C ASN A 61 21.64 8.82 -1.03
N ASN A 62 20.99 7.88 -1.72
CA ASN A 62 20.10 8.18 -2.83
C ASN A 62 18.63 7.85 -2.48
N ASN A 63 17.76 8.85 -2.62
CA ASN A 63 16.34 8.72 -2.34
C ASN A 63 15.55 8.37 -3.61
N ILE A 64 15.64 7.11 -4.04
CA ILE A 64 14.93 6.60 -5.22
C ILE A 64 13.42 6.90 -5.17
N HIS A 65 12.79 6.85 -3.99
CA HIS A 65 11.37 7.13 -3.84
C HIS A 65 11.04 8.59 -4.16
N LYS A 66 11.78 9.54 -3.57
CA LYS A 66 11.62 10.96 -3.88
C LYS A 66 11.80 11.20 -5.38
N ASN A 67 12.83 10.59 -5.97
CA ASN A 67 13.15 10.74 -7.38
C ASN A 67 12.02 10.20 -8.30
N ILE A 68 11.35 9.10 -7.90
CA ILE A 68 10.17 8.57 -8.61
C ILE A 68 8.98 9.52 -8.49
N CYS A 69 8.72 10.07 -7.29
CA CYS A 69 7.64 11.03 -7.10
C CYS A 69 7.84 12.30 -7.94
N GLU A 70 9.08 12.80 -8.02
CA GLU A 70 9.45 13.95 -8.86
C GLU A 70 9.23 13.66 -10.35
N ASP A 71 9.62 12.48 -10.85
CA ASP A 71 9.40 12.10 -12.25
C ASP A 71 7.92 12.00 -12.61
N LEU A 72 7.10 11.47 -11.69
CA LEU A 72 5.67 11.27 -11.90
C LEU A 72 4.84 12.54 -11.62
N GLY A 73 5.44 13.57 -11.01
CA GLY A 73 4.72 14.77 -10.58
C GLY A 73 3.67 14.51 -9.49
N VAL A 74 3.92 13.53 -8.60
CA VAL A 74 2.99 13.13 -7.52
C VAL A 74 3.56 13.41 -6.14
N ASP A 75 2.68 13.50 -5.14
CA ASP A 75 3.12 13.75 -3.76
C ASP A 75 3.91 12.58 -3.17
N ASN A 76 4.99 12.90 -2.47
CA ASN A 76 5.67 11.97 -1.58
C ASN A 76 4.95 11.96 -0.22
N LEU A 77 4.17 10.90 0.03
CA LEU A 77 3.33 10.75 1.23
C LEU A 77 4.12 10.23 2.44
N GLY A 78 5.42 9.98 2.29
CA GLY A 78 6.27 9.45 3.35
C GLY A 78 6.04 7.95 3.62
N TYR A 79 6.25 7.52 4.87
CA TYR A 79 6.04 6.12 5.28
C TYR A 79 4.59 5.85 5.72
N SER A 80 3.91 6.89 6.18
CA SER A 80 2.53 6.88 6.67
C SER A 80 1.92 8.25 6.47
N CYS A 81 0.64 8.31 6.10
CA CYS A 81 -0.06 9.56 5.87
C CYS A 81 -1.52 9.51 6.33
N PHE A 82 -2.07 10.70 6.56
CA PHE A 82 -3.51 10.93 6.55
C PHE A 82 -3.90 11.61 5.25
N ILE A 83 -5.03 11.20 4.68
CA ILE A 83 -5.62 11.81 3.50
C ILE A 83 -7.05 12.21 3.82
N HIS A 84 -7.43 13.45 3.49
CA HIS A 84 -8.81 13.90 3.57
C HIS A 84 -9.42 13.90 2.16
N PHE A 85 -10.30 12.95 1.89
CA PHE A 85 -11.11 12.95 0.67
C PHE A 85 -12.31 13.86 0.88
N ILE A 86 -12.33 15.02 0.21
CA ILE A 86 -13.39 16.02 0.34
C ILE A 86 -14.25 15.98 -0.92
N PHE A 87 -15.48 15.50 -0.77
CA PHE A 87 -16.46 15.44 -1.85
C PHE A 87 -17.38 16.66 -1.79
N ARG A 88 -17.49 17.37 -2.91
CA ARG A 88 -18.35 18.55 -3.07
C ARG A 88 -19.31 18.32 -4.22
N ARG A 89 -20.59 18.59 -4.00
CA ARG A 89 -21.59 18.50 -5.06
C ARG A 89 -21.43 19.65 -6.05
N TRP A 90 -21.36 19.32 -7.33
CA TRP A 90 -21.29 20.32 -8.39
C TRP A 90 -22.50 21.26 -8.35
N GLY A 91 -22.27 22.57 -8.57
CA GLY A 91 -23.32 23.59 -8.65
C GLY A 91 -23.85 24.11 -7.30
N ASN A 92 -23.41 23.57 -6.16
CA ASN A 92 -23.82 24.06 -4.84
C ASN A 92 -22.62 24.63 -4.07
N GLN A 93 -22.26 25.89 -4.36
CA GLN A 93 -21.12 26.56 -3.70
C GLN A 93 -21.33 26.82 -2.20
N ARG A 94 -22.58 26.69 -1.70
CA ARG A 94 -22.94 26.74 -0.27
C ARG A 94 -23.31 25.36 0.32
N GLY A 95 -23.13 24.28 -0.44
CA GLY A 95 -23.59 22.94 -0.08
C GLY A 95 -22.67 22.19 0.90
N THR A 96 -23.27 21.29 1.67
CA THR A 96 -22.60 20.32 2.55
C THR A 96 -21.49 19.56 1.80
N SER A 97 -20.26 19.62 2.32
CA SER A 97 -19.15 18.78 1.88
C SER A 97 -19.09 17.50 2.72
N HIS A 98 -18.82 16.37 2.08
CA HIS A 98 -18.57 15.12 2.78
C HIS A 98 -17.06 14.87 2.86
N MET A 99 -16.53 14.78 4.08
CA MET A 99 -15.12 14.45 4.31
C MET A 99 -15.01 12.99 4.76
N ILE A 100 -14.17 12.22 4.07
CA ILE A 100 -13.77 10.88 4.47
C ILE A 100 -12.27 10.93 4.78
N LYS A 101 -11.89 10.51 5.99
CA LYS A 101 -10.49 10.43 6.40
C LYS A 101 -9.92 9.06 6.05
N GLY A 102 -8.78 9.03 5.37
CA GLY A 102 -7.98 7.83 5.13
C GLY A 102 -6.70 7.87 5.94
N HIS A 103 -6.26 6.72 6.44
CA HIS A 103 -4.93 6.52 7.00
C HIS A 103 -4.23 5.39 6.26
N PHE A 104 -3.09 5.68 5.64
CA PHE A 104 -2.36 4.72 4.82
C PHE A 104 -0.92 4.63 5.30
N THR A 105 -0.42 3.41 5.47
CA THR A 105 0.94 3.17 5.95
C THR A 105 1.59 2.00 5.22
N HIS A 106 2.90 2.10 4.97
CA HIS A 106 3.67 0.92 4.59
C HIS A 106 3.56 -0.15 5.69
N GLY A 107 3.56 0.28 6.96
CA GLY A 107 3.41 -0.60 8.10
C GLY A 107 4.67 -1.39 8.44
N THR A 108 4.49 -2.52 9.12
CA THR A 108 5.54 -3.45 9.52
C THR A 108 4.93 -4.84 9.68
N GLY A 109 5.76 -5.87 9.87
CA GLY A 109 5.25 -7.21 10.07
C GLY A 109 6.28 -8.31 9.90
N GLY A 110 5.98 -9.43 10.55
CA GLY A 110 6.68 -10.71 10.42
C GLY A 110 5.78 -11.91 10.72
N ALA A 111 4.46 -11.69 10.76
CA ALA A 111 3.48 -12.74 11.04
C ALA A 111 3.37 -13.71 9.85
N ARG A 112 3.29 -15.01 10.16
CA ARG A 112 3.10 -16.08 9.17
C ARG A 112 1.63 -16.45 8.98
N THR A 113 0.82 -16.29 10.00
CA THR A 113 -0.62 -16.63 9.98
C THR A 113 -1.44 -15.42 9.55
N GLU A 114 -2.57 -15.66 8.88
CA GLU A 114 -3.46 -14.58 8.45
C GLU A 114 -4.00 -13.79 9.65
N SER A 115 -4.37 -14.46 10.75
CA SER A 115 -4.78 -13.80 11.99
C SER A 115 -3.69 -12.90 12.58
N GLY A 116 -2.41 -13.30 12.47
CA GLY A 116 -1.29 -12.48 12.92
C GLY A 116 -1.11 -11.23 12.06
N LYS A 117 -1.32 -11.35 10.74
CA LYS A 117 -1.21 -10.23 9.80
C LYS A 117 -2.35 -9.23 9.99
N ILE A 118 -3.60 -9.70 10.11
CA ILE A 118 -4.76 -8.81 10.30
C ILE A 118 -4.68 -8.04 11.62
N ASN A 119 -4.05 -8.59 12.65
CA ASN A 119 -3.86 -7.89 13.93
C ASN A 119 -3.06 -6.59 13.80
N TYR A 120 -2.14 -6.47 12.83
CA TYR A 120 -1.46 -5.20 12.58
C TYR A 120 -2.41 -4.13 12.05
N LEU A 121 -3.31 -4.50 11.13
CA LEU A 121 -4.36 -3.61 10.64
C LEU A 121 -5.32 -3.22 11.77
N VAL A 122 -5.83 -4.18 12.55
CA VAL A 122 -6.76 -3.93 13.66
C VAL A 122 -6.15 -2.95 14.66
N ARG A 123 -4.88 -3.14 15.05
CA ARG A 123 -4.17 -2.22 15.97
C ARG A 123 -4.06 -0.81 15.39
N THR A 124 -3.77 -0.70 14.09
CA THR A 124 -3.73 0.58 13.39
C THR A 124 -5.11 1.25 13.39
N MET A 125 -6.17 0.50 13.08
CA MET A 125 -7.54 1.00 13.08
C MET A 125 -8.01 1.48 14.46
N SER A 126 -7.51 0.86 15.53
CA SER A 126 -7.78 1.29 16.90
C SER A 126 -6.97 2.52 17.32
N ALA A 127 -5.76 2.69 16.80
CA ALA A 127 -4.85 3.76 17.21
C ALA A 127 -5.11 5.11 16.51
N PHE A 128 -5.60 5.09 15.26
CA PHE A 128 -5.76 6.30 14.44
C PHE A 128 -7.25 6.60 14.18
N ASP A 129 -7.64 7.88 14.13
CA ASP A 129 -9.01 8.32 13.79
C ASP A 129 -9.15 8.54 12.27
N ALA A 130 -9.58 7.49 11.57
CA ALA A 130 -9.91 7.53 10.15
C ALA A 130 -11.16 6.69 9.86
N ASN A 131 -11.67 6.80 8.63
CA ASN A 131 -12.75 5.98 8.10
C ASN A 131 -12.19 4.81 7.28
N ILE A 132 -11.16 5.09 6.49
CA ILE A 132 -10.50 4.13 5.58
C ILE A 132 -9.07 3.89 6.07
N TYR A 133 -8.63 2.63 6.04
CA TYR A 133 -7.28 2.25 6.46
C TYR A 133 -6.61 1.34 5.42
N GLY A 134 -5.40 1.69 5.01
CA GLY A 134 -4.53 0.81 4.23
C GLY A 134 -3.28 0.44 5.03
N TYR A 135 -2.97 -0.85 5.08
CA TYR A 135 -1.78 -1.37 5.75
C TYR A 135 -1.01 -2.31 4.83
N ALA A 136 0.18 -1.91 4.37
CA ALA A 136 0.98 -2.70 3.45
C ALA A 136 1.93 -3.66 4.18
N HIS A 137 3.08 -3.98 3.57
CA HIS A 137 4.19 -4.80 4.10
C HIS A 137 3.91 -6.29 4.36
N THR A 138 2.69 -6.67 4.73
CA THR A 138 2.38 -8.05 5.16
C THR A 138 2.26 -9.06 4.02
N HIS A 139 2.25 -8.61 2.77
CA HIS A 139 2.05 -9.43 1.56
C HIS A 139 0.77 -10.29 1.62
N SER A 140 -0.25 -9.82 2.34
CA SER A 140 -1.59 -10.42 2.37
C SER A 140 -2.61 -9.40 1.91
N MET A 141 -3.75 -9.91 1.43
CA MET A 141 -4.87 -9.09 1.03
C MET A 141 -6.13 -9.58 1.74
N GLN A 142 -6.59 -8.76 2.68
CA GLN A 142 -7.75 -9.05 3.51
C GLN A 142 -8.44 -7.75 3.89
N VAL A 143 -9.77 -7.73 3.85
CA VAL A 143 -10.60 -6.62 4.29
C VAL A 143 -11.10 -6.88 5.70
N TYR A 144 -11.15 -5.84 6.52
CA TYR A 144 -11.73 -5.87 7.85
C TYR A 144 -12.56 -4.61 8.09
N SER A 145 -13.80 -4.78 8.54
CA SER A 145 -14.75 -3.67 8.73
C SER A 145 -15.44 -3.78 10.09
N PRO A 146 -14.80 -3.33 11.18
CA PRO A 146 -15.42 -3.28 12.49
C PRO A 146 -16.39 -2.09 12.59
N GLU A 147 -17.45 -2.28 13.35
CA GLU A 147 -18.28 -1.18 13.83
C GLU A 147 -17.77 -0.72 15.19
N THR A 148 -17.70 0.60 15.36
CA THR A 148 -17.38 1.23 16.64
C THR A 148 -18.55 2.09 17.09
N LEU A 149 -18.71 2.30 18.40
CA LEU A 149 -19.70 3.25 18.89
C LEU A 149 -19.07 4.65 18.96
N SER A 150 -19.87 5.64 18.58
CA SER A 150 -19.54 7.06 18.67
C SER A 150 -20.77 7.85 19.12
N THR A 151 -20.60 9.13 19.38
CA THR A 151 -21.70 10.06 19.59
C THR A 151 -21.70 11.14 18.52
N SER A 152 -22.88 11.59 18.13
CA SER A 152 -23.01 12.86 17.40
C SER A 152 -22.85 14.05 18.33
N ASP A 153 -22.75 15.26 17.77
CA ASP A 153 -22.67 16.51 18.53
C ASP A 153 -23.87 16.72 19.50
N SER A 154 -25.01 16.07 19.21
CA SER A 154 -26.19 16.06 20.09
C SER A 154 -26.22 14.90 21.10
N LEU A 155 -25.08 14.26 21.35
CA LEU A 155 -24.88 13.15 22.30
C LEU A 155 -25.69 11.87 22.01
N LYS A 156 -26.30 11.76 20.83
CA LYS A 156 -26.93 10.51 20.38
C LYS A 156 -25.87 9.48 20.00
N ILE A 157 -26.00 8.27 20.56
CA ILE A 157 -25.16 7.12 20.22
C ILE A 157 -25.38 6.74 18.75
N ARG A 158 -24.29 6.50 18.02
CA ARG A 158 -24.28 6.07 16.62
C ARG A 158 -23.20 5.05 16.38
N ALA A 159 -23.49 4.03 15.57
CA ALA A 159 -22.46 3.21 14.97
C ALA A 159 -21.63 4.06 13.99
N LYS A 160 -20.30 3.99 14.12
CA LYS A 160 -19.32 4.56 13.21
C LYS A 160 -18.56 3.39 12.59
N GLY A 161 -18.82 3.15 11.31
CA GLY A 161 -18.10 2.16 10.52
C GLY A 161 -16.67 2.62 10.26
N LYS A 162 -15.74 1.69 10.41
CA LYS A 162 -14.36 1.79 9.90
C LYS A 162 -14.17 0.67 8.90
N ILE A 163 -13.43 0.92 7.83
CA ILE A 163 -13.06 -0.12 6.88
C ILE A 163 -11.57 -0.07 6.62
N GLY A 164 -10.92 -1.22 6.67
CA GLY A 164 -9.49 -1.35 6.47
C GLY A 164 -9.17 -2.51 5.57
N ALA A 165 -8.01 -2.44 4.92
CA ALA A 165 -7.48 -3.54 4.15
C ALA A 165 -5.98 -3.70 4.31
N LEU A 166 -5.54 -4.96 4.38
CA LEU A 166 -4.17 -5.32 4.01
C LEU A 166 -4.07 -5.17 2.49
N THR A 167 -3.09 -4.39 2.02
CA THR A 167 -3.12 -3.85 0.65
C THR A 167 -2.64 -4.81 -0.44
N GLY A 168 -2.34 -6.06 -0.10
CA GLY A 168 -1.83 -7.05 -1.05
C GLY A 168 -0.37 -6.79 -1.45
N CYS A 169 0.01 -7.32 -2.61
CA CYS A 169 1.33 -7.12 -3.22
C CYS A 169 1.32 -7.55 -4.70
N TRP A 170 2.38 -7.21 -5.42
CA TRP A 170 2.65 -7.71 -6.79
C TRP A 170 3.87 -8.63 -6.83
N PHE A 171 4.07 -9.39 -5.75
CA PHE A 171 5.16 -10.34 -5.59
C PHE A 171 4.60 -11.75 -5.43
N ARG A 172 4.95 -12.68 -6.32
CA ARG A 172 4.56 -14.11 -6.22
C ARG A 172 5.58 -14.86 -5.35
N THR A 173 5.12 -15.52 -4.30
CA THR A 173 6.00 -16.35 -3.44
C THR A 173 6.71 -17.45 -4.23
N TYR A 174 5.96 -18.13 -5.10
CA TYR A 174 6.43 -19.26 -5.90
C TYR A 174 6.29 -18.91 -7.39
N THR A 175 7.36 -19.12 -8.16
CA THR A 175 7.34 -18.88 -9.62
C THR A 175 8.19 -19.93 -10.33
N GLN A 176 7.58 -20.67 -11.25
CA GLN A 176 8.27 -21.68 -12.04
C GLN A 176 9.29 -21.06 -12.99
N GLY A 177 10.43 -21.73 -13.19
CA GLY A 177 11.48 -21.29 -14.11
C GLY A 177 12.39 -20.20 -13.53
N ASN A 178 12.13 -19.74 -12.31
CA ASN A 178 12.98 -18.81 -11.57
C ASN A 178 13.68 -19.51 -10.40
N ILE A 179 14.77 -18.89 -9.91
CA ILE A 179 15.40 -19.31 -8.66
C ILE A 179 14.41 -19.09 -7.51
N ALA A 180 14.41 -20.00 -6.54
CA ALA A 180 13.53 -19.94 -5.37
C ALA A 180 13.65 -18.59 -4.68
N SER A 181 12.52 -17.88 -4.56
CA SER A 181 12.48 -16.59 -3.88
C SER A 181 12.76 -16.75 -2.39
N TYR A 182 13.14 -15.67 -1.70
CA TYR A 182 13.25 -15.69 -0.23
C TYR A 182 11.95 -16.19 0.45
N GLY A 183 10.79 -15.89 -0.13
CA GLY A 183 9.51 -16.37 0.38
C GLY A 183 9.34 -17.89 0.22
N GLU A 184 9.77 -18.43 -0.92
CA GLU A 184 9.78 -19.86 -1.19
C GLU A 184 10.79 -20.61 -0.31
N MET A 185 12.02 -20.09 -0.18
CA MET A 185 13.05 -20.66 0.71
C MET A 185 12.59 -20.72 2.17
N LYS A 186 11.70 -19.80 2.59
CA LYS A 186 11.12 -19.78 3.94
C LYS A 186 9.81 -20.53 4.08
N ALA A 187 9.32 -21.15 3.00
CA ALA A 187 8.02 -21.82 2.94
C ALA A 187 6.88 -20.92 3.44
N TYR A 188 6.83 -19.69 2.94
CA TYR A 188 5.67 -18.83 3.12
C TYR A 188 4.53 -19.26 2.22
N ALA A 189 3.28 -19.00 2.63
CA ALA A 189 2.13 -19.30 1.81
C ALA A 189 2.18 -18.55 0.46
N PRO A 190 1.50 -19.06 -0.58
CA PRO A 190 1.28 -18.31 -1.81
C PRO A 190 0.64 -16.95 -1.54
N THR A 191 1.10 -15.93 -2.25
CA THR A 191 0.58 -14.56 -2.17
C THR A 191 -0.53 -14.33 -3.19
N ARG A 192 -1.58 -13.62 -2.76
CA ARG A 192 -2.61 -13.11 -3.67
C ARG A 192 -2.11 -11.82 -4.33
N ILE A 193 -2.06 -11.80 -5.65
CA ILE A 193 -1.60 -10.65 -6.44
C ILE A 193 -2.70 -9.61 -6.58
N GLY A 194 -2.33 -8.34 -6.47
CA GLY A 194 -3.20 -7.19 -6.68
C GLY A 194 -3.32 -6.32 -5.43
N CYS A 195 -4.36 -5.48 -5.42
CA CYS A 195 -4.70 -4.59 -4.32
C CYS A 195 -6.22 -4.55 -4.09
N PRO A 196 -6.66 -4.18 -2.87
CA PRO A 196 -8.06 -3.90 -2.62
C PRO A 196 -8.48 -2.57 -3.26
N VAL A 197 -9.76 -2.46 -3.59
CA VAL A 197 -10.42 -1.23 -4.05
C VAL A 197 -11.38 -0.76 -2.97
N PHE A 198 -11.27 0.50 -2.56
CA PHE A 198 -12.28 1.12 -1.70
C PHE A 198 -13.26 1.91 -2.57
N GLU A 199 -14.53 1.54 -2.53
CA GLU A 199 -15.61 2.27 -3.20
C GLU A 199 -16.29 3.21 -2.19
N ILE A 200 -16.29 4.51 -2.50
CA ILE A 200 -16.84 5.55 -1.63
C ILE A 200 -18.10 6.11 -2.30
N CYS A 201 -19.23 6.07 -1.60
CA CYS A 201 -20.49 6.68 -2.02
C CYS A 201 -20.87 7.81 -1.05
N PRO A 202 -20.42 9.06 -1.27
CA PRO A 202 -20.61 10.16 -0.33
C PRO A 202 -22.09 10.46 -0.04
N ASP A 203 -22.93 10.46 -1.08
CA ASP A 203 -24.37 10.76 -0.96
C ASP A 203 -25.13 9.73 -0.13
N LYS A 204 -24.68 8.46 -0.15
CA LYS A 204 -25.24 7.37 0.65
C LYS A 204 -24.58 7.23 2.02
N GLY A 205 -23.44 7.89 2.22
CA GLY A 205 -22.61 7.74 3.41
C GLY A 205 -22.01 6.34 3.57
N THR A 206 -21.79 5.60 2.47
CA THR A 206 -21.28 4.23 2.50
C THR A 206 -19.86 4.14 1.95
N ILE A 207 -19.10 3.19 2.49
CA ILE A 207 -17.77 2.81 2.01
C ILE A 207 -17.72 1.29 1.97
N GLU A 208 -17.29 0.73 0.85
CA GLU A 208 -17.11 -0.70 0.65
C GLU A 208 -15.66 -0.99 0.27
N ALA A 209 -15.18 -2.21 0.52
CA ALA A 209 -13.86 -2.64 0.11
C ALA A 209 -13.95 -3.99 -0.62
N ILE A 210 -13.43 -4.01 -1.83
CA ILE A 210 -13.51 -5.12 -2.76
C ILE A 210 -12.09 -5.67 -2.97
N THR A 211 -11.97 -7.00 -3.05
CA THR A 211 -10.70 -7.64 -3.41
C THR A 211 -10.84 -8.34 -4.77
N PRO A 212 -9.79 -8.36 -5.62
CA PRO A 212 -9.86 -8.96 -6.96
C PRO A 212 -10.27 -10.43 -6.90
N PRO A 213 -11.07 -10.97 -7.83
CA PRO A 213 -11.55 -12.36 -7.75
C PRO A 213 -10.39 -13.37 -7.66
N ILE A 214 -10.67 -14.53 -7.05
CA ILE A 214 -9.75 -15.68 -7.07
C ILE A 214 -10.06 -16.49 -8.32
N GLU A 215 -9.08 -16.58 -9.22
CA GLU A 215 -9.14 -17.50 -10.37
C GLU A 215 -8.89 -18.93 -9.89
N TYR A 216 -9.67 -19.88 -10.42
CA TYR A 216 -9.62 -21.31 -10.10
C TYR A 216 -9.18 -22.12 -11.32
#